data_AF-X1K4H8-F1
#
_entry.id   AF-X1K4H8-F1
#
_cell.length_a   1.000
_cell.length_b   1.000
_cell.length_c   1.000
_cell.angle_alpha   90.00
_cell.angle_beta   90.00
_cell.angle_gamma   90.00
#
_symmetry.space_group_name_H-M   'P 1'
#
loop_
_entity.id
_entity.type
_entity.pdbx_description
1 polymer ?
#
loop_
_entity_poly.entity_id
_entity_poly.type
_entity_poly.pdbx_seq_one_letter_code
_entity_poly.pdbx_strand_id
1 'polypeptide(L)'
;GFSTAVLLGITSTVLVYLGASSGSSFPDASIGVLSTNIAQGLLGQVGLVSFAIIMAFSCLTTAAAIISMAGDMFLEMTNNKLNYRLTVTLATIIGFTLGLVGLSKIVKYTVPWLVLLYPSIVVLILSAL
;
A
#
# COMPACT_ATOMS: atom_id res chain seq x y z
N GLY A 1 7.96 20.82 -1.03
CA GLY A 1 7.79 20.27 0.33
C GLY A 1 6.41 20.54 0.88
N PHE A 2 6.01 21.81 1.04
CA PHE A 2 4.79 22.16 1.76
C PHE A 2 3.48 21.74 1.05
N SER A 3 3.37 21.97 -0.27
CA SER A 3 2.14 21.67 -1.03
C SER A 3 1.77 20.18 -1.03
N THR A 4 2.77 19.28 -1.13
CA THR A 4 2.55 17.82 -1.06
C THR A 4 2.21 17.34 0.34
N ALA A 5 2.80 17.95 1.37
CA ALA A 5 2.49 17.63 2.77
C ALA A 5 1.03 17.95 3.12
N VAL A 6 0.52 19.09 2.64
CA VAL A 6 -0.88 19.48 2.82
C VAL A 6 -1.81 18.47 2.12
N LEU A 7 -1.52 18.10 0.87
CA LEU A 7 -2.37 17.17 0.11
C LEU A 7 -2.38 15.75 0.72
N LEU A 8 -1.22 15.27 1.20
CA LEU A 8 -1.12 13.98 1.88
C LEU A 8 -1.88 14.01 3.22
N GLY A 9 -1.77 15.10 3.98
CA GLY A 9 -2.46 15.27 5.26
C GLY A 9 -3.99 15.23 5.11
N ILE A 10 -4.52 15.95 4.11
CA ILE A 10 -5.96 15.93 3.80
C ILE A 10 -6.41 14.51 3.43
N THR A 11 -5.70 13.85 2.51
CA THR A 11 -6.06 12.50 2.04
C THR A 11 -6.01 11.48 3.18
N SER A 12 -4.94 11.51 3.98
CA SER A 12 -4.75 10.60 5.11
C SER A 12 -5.85 10.77 6.16
N THR A 13 -6.24 12.02 6.45
CA THR A 13 -7.33 12.33 7.40
C THR A 13 -8.67 11.77 6.92
N VAL A 14 -8.98 11.92 5.62
CA VAL A 14 -10.19 11.36 5.03
C VAL A 14 -10.19 9.83 5.10
N LEU A 15 -9.08 9.16 4.77
CA LEU A 15 -8.97 7.70 4.89
C LEU A 15 -9.12 7.22 6.34
N VAL A 16 -8.50 7.91 7.31
CA VAL A 16 -8.63 7.59 8.74
C VAL A 16 -10.07 7.75 9.21
N TYR A 17 -10.75 8.82 8.78
CA TYR A 17 -12.16 9.05 9.12
C TYR A 17 -13.07 7.97 8.53
N LEU A 18 -12.86 7.58 7.27
CA LEU A 18 -13.60 6.49 6.63
C LEU A 18 -13.34 5.15 7.33
N GLY A 19 -12.09 4.87 7.73
CA GLY A 19 -11.73 3.68 8.49
C GLY A 19 -12.36 3.62 9.89
N ALA A 20 -12.37 4.74 10.61
CA ALA A 20 -13.02 4.85 11.91
C ALA A 20 -14.55 4.69 11.82
N SER A 21 -15.16 5.26 10.78
CA SER A 21 -16.62 5.19 10.57
C SER A 21 -17.09 3.80 10.08
N SER A 22 -16.23 3.05 9.38
CA SER A 22 -16.56 1.69 8.91
C SER A 22 -16.18 0.59 9.91
N GLY A 23 -15.27 0.87 10.84
CA GLY A 23 -14.95 -0.03 11.96
C GLY A 23 -16.11 -0.28 12.94
N SER A 24 -17.16 0.55 12.92
CA SER A 24 -18.33 0.42 13.80
C SER A 24 -19.47 -0.42 13.22
N SER A 25 -19.47 -0.75 11.92
CA SER A 25 -20.59 -1.47 11.26
C SER A 25 -20.27 -2.90 10.80
N PHE A 26 -19.01 -3.32 10.67
CA PHE A 26 -18.67 -4.70 10.25
C PHE A 26 -17.35 -5.19 10.89
N PRO A 27 -17.38 -5.99 11.96
CA PRO A 27 -16.18 -6.51 12.64
C PRO A 27 -15.39 -7.56 11.85
N ASP A 28 -15.97 -8.18 10.81
CA ASP A 28 -15.38 -9.32 10.07
C ASP A 28 -15.11 -9.05 8.58
N ALA A 29 -15.40 -7.84 8.08
CA ALA A 29 -15.21 -7.55 6.67
C ALA A 29 -13.73 -7.34 6.33
N SER A 30 -13.23 -8.10 5.36
CA SER A 30 -11.89 -7.95 4.83
C SER A 30 -11.66 -6.52 4.34
N ILE A 31 -10.50 -5.94 4.67
CA ILE A 31 -10.15 -4.52 4.42
C ILE A 31 -10.38 -4.10 2.96
N GLY A 32 -10.18 -5.00 2.00
CA GLY A 32 -10.40 -4.75 0.58
C GLY A 32 -11.89 -4.59 0.22
N VAL A 33 -12.76 -5.37 0.86
CA VAL A 33 -14.21 -5.36 0.64
C VAL A 33 -14.85 -4.14 1.31
N LEU A 34 -14.33 -3.73 2.46
CA LEU A 34 -14.82 -2.56 3.19
C LEU A 34 -14.66 -1.27 2.37
N SER A 35 -13.45 -1.05 1.83
CA SER A 35 -13.16 0.12 0.99
C SER A 35 -14.01 0.19 -0.28
N THR A 36 -14.27 -0.95 -0.94
CA THR A 36 -15.12 -0.98 -2.13
C THR A 36 -16.61 -0.78 -1.83
N ASN A 37 -17.09 -1.23 -0.67
CA ASN A 37 -18.48 -1.01 -0.24
C ASN A 37 -18.72 0.45 0.15
N ILE A 38 -17.75 1.10 0.78
CA ILE A 38 -17.83 2.53 1.09
C ILE A 38 -17.85 3.34 -0.20
N ALA A 39 -17.00 3.01 -1.18
CA ALA A 39 -17.02 3.67 -2.49
C ALA A 39 -18.37 3.51 -3.21
N GLN A 40 -19.01 2.33 -3.12
CA GLN A 40 -20.38 2.13 -3.61
C GLN A 40 -21.42 2.94 -2.84
N GLY A 41 -21.32 2.96 -1.51
CA GLY A 41 -22.28 3.67 -0.66
C GLY A 41 -22.22 5.18 -0.81
N LEU A 42 -21.05 5.74 -1.13
CA LEU A 42 -20.84 7.18 -1.24
C LEU A 42 -21.03 7.72 -2.67
N LEU A 43 -20.63 6.97 -3.70
CA LEU A 43 -20.68 7.41 -5.11
C LEU A 43 -21.62 6.58 -6.01
N GLY A 44 -22.24 5.51 -5.51
CA GLY A 44 -23.09 4.61 -6.30
C GLY A 44 -22.30 3.70 -7.25
N GLN A 45 -23.01 2.98 -8.12
CA GLN A 45 -22.42 1.95 -8.99
C GLN A 45 -21.47 2.52 -10.05
N VAL A 46 -21.74 3.73 -10.55
CA VAL A 46 -20.85 4.44 -11.50
C VAL A 46 -19.53 4.82 -10.84
N GLY A 47 -19.55 5.19 -9.57
CA GLY A 47 -18.36 5.52 -8.79
C GLY A 47 -17.44 4.33 -8.51
N LEU A 48 -17.99 3.13 -8.36
CA LEU A 48 -17.17 1.94 -8.15
C LEU A 48 -16.32 1.62 -9.39
N VAL A 49 -16.87 1.79 -10.60
CA VAL A 49 -16.13 1.51 -11.84
C VAL A 49 -14.97 2.49 -12.01
N SER A 50 -15.20 3.78 -11.79
CA SER A 50 -14.12 4.78 -11.85
C SER A 50 -13.07 4.57 -10.76
N PHE A 51 -13.50 4.21 -9.54
CA PHE A 51 -12.59 3.87 -8.45
C PHE A 51 -11.71 2.67 -8.78
N ALA A 52 -12.27 1.61 -9.35
CA ALA A 52 -11.50 0.43 -9.76
C ALA A 52 -10.43 0.77 -10.81
N ILE A 53 -10.77 1.61 -11.80
CA ILE A 53 -9.84 2.06 -12.84
C ILE A 53 -8.69 2.88 -12.23
N ILE A 54 -9.01 3.84 -11.35
CA ILE A 54 -8.01 4.68 -10.68
C ILE A 54 -7.11 3.84 -9.79
N MET A 55 -7.67 2.92 -9.00
CA MET A 55 -6.90 2.02 -8.14
C MET A 55 -5.98 1.11 -8.95
N ALA A 56 -6.41 0.62 -10.12
CA ALA A 56 -5.55 -0.15 -11.01
C ALA A 56 -4.33 0.67 -11.46
N PHE A 57 -4.53 1.92 -11.88
CA PHE A 57 -3.44 2.82 -12.27
C PHE A 57 -2.51 3.19 -11.10
N SER A 58 -3.09 3.43 -9.92
CA SER A 58 -2.34 3.75 -8.70
C SER A 58 -1.44 2.59 -8.29
N CYS A 59 -2.00 1.37 -8.18
CA CYS A 59 -1.24 0.18 -7.82
C CYS A 59 -0.19 -0.18 -8.88
N LEU A 60 -0.45 0.06 -10.17
CA LEU A 60 0.53 -0.16 -11.23
C LEU A 60 1.78 0.72 -11.03
N THR A 61 1.57 2.00 -10.73
CA THR A 61 2.67 2.96 -10.53
C THR A 61 3.44 2.66 -9.24
N THR A 62 2.73 2.36 -8.14
CA THR A 62 3.38 1.96 -6.88
C THR A 62 4.19 0.68 -7.05
N ALA A 63 3.64 -0.33 -7.72
CA ALA A 63 4.35 -1.57 -8.01
C ALA A 63 5.62 -1.32 -8.84
N ALA A 64 5.52 -0.50 -9.90
CA ALA A 64 6.68 -0.14 -10.72
C ALA A 64 7.77 0.60 -9.92
N ALA A 65 7.37 1.51 -9.02
CA ALA A 65 8.29 2.24 -8.15
C ALA A 65 9.04 1.32 -7.17
N ILE A 66 8.31 0.48 -6.41
CA ILE A 66 8.95 -0.44 -5.44
C ILE A 66 9.85 -1.47 -6.12
N ILE A 67 9.46 -1.96 -7.30
CA ILE A 67 10.24 -2.92 -8.07
C ILE A 67 11.55 -2.28 -8.56
N SER A 68 11.49 -1.03 -9.01
CA SER A 68 12.68 -0.29 -9.46
C SER A 68 13.63 -0.01 -8.29
N MET A 69 13.10 0.41 -7.14
CA MET A 69 13.89 0.62 -5.91
C MET A 69 14.54 -0.67 -5.42
N ALA A 70 13.80 -1.79 -5.45
CA ALA A 70 14.34 -3.09 -5.09
C ALA A 70 15.45 -3.50 -6.06
N GLY A 71 15.22 -3.34 -7.36
CA GLY A 71 16.23 -3.65 -8.38
C GLY A 71 17.52 -2.86 -8.19
N ASP A 72 17.43 -1.58 -7.82
CA ASP A 72 18.57 -0.71 -7.53
C ASP A 72 19.31 -1.14 -6.24
N MET A 73 18.57 -1.38 -5.15
CA MET A 73 19.14 -1.92 -3.91
C MET A 73 19.85 -3.26 -4.11
N PHE A 74 19.27 -4.19 -4.89
CA PHE A 74 19.89 -5.47 -5.19
C PHE A 74 21.11 -5.32 -6.08
N LEU A 75 21.12 -4.36 -7.01
CA LEU A 75 22.28 -4.06 -7.85
C LEU A 75 23.45 -3.55 -6.99
N GLU A 76 23.16 -2.64 -6.06
CA GLU A 76 24.14 -2.06 -5.13
C GLU A 76 24.69 -3.11 -4.15
N MET A 77 23.81 -3.93 -3.55
CA MET A 77 24.22 -5.01 -2.64
C MET A 77 25.01 -6.13 -3.31
N THR A 78 24.83 -6.37 -4.61
CA THR A 78 25.41 -7.54 -5.32
C THR A 78 26.66 -7.21 -6.16
N ASN A 79 27.16 -5.98 -6.09
CA ASN A 79 28.38 -5.55 -6.77
C ASN A 79 28.38 -5.89 -8.29
N ASN A 80 27.33 -5.49 -9.00
CA ASN A 80 27.24 -5.55 -10.47
C ASN A 80 27.16 -6.96 -11.12
N LYS A 81 26.77 -8.03 -10.39
CA LYS A 81 26.70 -9.40 -10.95
C LYS A 81 25.30 -10.01 -11.14
N LEU A 82 24.24 -9.42 -10.60
CA LEU A 82 22.91 -10.03 -10.58
C LEU A 82 21.95 -9.28 -11.52
N ASN A 83 21.31 -10.05 -12.41
CA ASN A 83 20.49 -9.54 -13.49
C ASN A 83 19.21 -8.90 -12.93
N TYR A 84 19.11 -7.56 -12.98
CA TYR A 84 17.93 -6.76 -12.60
C TYR A 84 16.59 -7.40 -13.06
N ARG A 85 16.61 -8.00 -14.25
CA ARG A 85 15.48 -8.71 -14.86
C ARG A 85 14.95 -9.89 -14.03
N LEU A 86 15.81 -10.63 -13.32
CA LEU A 86 15.41 -11.76 -12.47
C LEU A 86 14.71 -11.29 -11.20
N THR A 87 15.26 -10.28 -10.52
CA THR A 87 14.67 -9.70 -9.31
C THR A 87 13.28 -9.12 -9.57
N VAL A 88 13.12 -8.38 -10.67
CA VAL A 88 11.84 -7.80 -11.09
C VAL A 88 10.78 -8.89 -11.35
N THR A 89 11.19 -9.96 -12.05
CA THR A 89 10.30 -11.08 -12.41
C THR A 89 9.86 -11.86 -11.16
N LEU A 90 10.80 -12.18 -10.27
CA LEU A 90 10.50 -12.86 -9.00
C LEU A 90 9.59 -12.01 -8.11
N ALA A 91 9.88 -10.71 -7.96
CA ALA A 91 9.06 -9.82 -7.15
C ALA A 91 7.61 -9.73 -7.65
N THR A 92 7.41 -9.67 -8.97
CA THR A 92 6.09 -9.67 -9.58
C THR A 92 5.33 -10.97 -9.34
N ILE A 93 5.98 -12.12 -9.55
CA ILE A 93 5.36 -13.44 -9.35
C ILE A 93 4.98 -13.67 -7.88
N ILE A 94 5.86 -13.29 -6.96
CA ILE A 94 5.61 -13.40 -5.52
C ILE A 94 4.45 -12.48 -5.14
N GLY A 95 4.44 -11.22 -5.59
CA GLY A 95 3.35 -10.28 -5.35
C GLY A 95 2.00 -10.79 -5.86
N PHE A 96 1.98 -11.39 -7.05
CA PHE A 96 0.76 -11.99 -7.62
C PHE A 96 0.27 -13.17 -6.78
N THR A 97 1.18 -14.06 -6.39
CA THR A 97 0.86 -15.23 -5.54
C THR A 97 0.34 -14.81 -4.17
N LEU A 98 0.93 -13.79 -3.55
CA LEU A 98 0.46 -13.24 -2.28
C LEU A 98 -0.93 -12.62 -2.42
N GLY A 99 -1.23 -11.95 -3.54
CA GLY A 99 -2.56 -11.43 -3.84
C GLY A 99 -3.65 -12.51 -3.87
N LEU A 100 -3.32 -13.73 -4.31
CA LEU A 100 -4.23 -14.89 -4.32
C LEU A 100 -4.50 -15.47 -2.93
N VAL A 101 -3.55 -15.36 -1.99
CA VAL A 101 -3.66 -15.91 -0.62
C VAL A 101 -4.63 -15.11 0.28
N GLY A 102 -4.95 -13.88 -0.12
CA GLY A 102 -5.99 -13.07 0.51
C GLY A 102 -5.46 -11.97 1.43
N LEU A 103 -5.94 -10.74 1.19
CA LEU A 103 -5.49 -9.50 1.85
C LEU A 103 -5.50 -9.57 3.38
N SER A 104 -6.52 -10.19 3.98
CA SER A 104 -6.68 -10.24 5.43
C SER A 104 -5.54 -11.01 6.13
N LYS A 105 -5.03 -12.08 5.50
CA LYS A 105 -3.88 -12.83 6.03
C LYS A 105 -2.59 -12.03 5.96
N ILE A 106 -2.40 -11.29 4.86
CA ILE A 106 -1.22 -10.44 4.64
C ILE A 106 -1.19 -9.33 5.68
N VAL A 107 -2.31 -8.63 5.90
CA VAL A 107 -2.38 -7.53 6.86
C VAL A 107 -2.12 -8.03 8.27
N LYS A 108 -2.75 -9.13 8.69
CA LYS A 108 -2.54 -9.70 10.04
C LYS A 108 -1.08 -10.11 10.27
N TYR A 109 -0.36 -10.52 9.21
CA TYR A 109 1.07 -10.79 9.28
C TYR A 109 1.91 -9.51 9.29
N THR A 110 1.52 -8.46 8.57
CA THR A 110 2.25 -7.18 8.53
C THR A 110 2.08 -6.35 9.80
N VAL A 111 0.94 -6.40 10.50
CA VAL A 111 0.69 -5.66 11.75
C VAL A 111 1.83 -5.78 12.78
N PRO A 112 2.33 -6.98 13.15
CA PRO A 112 3.43 -7.10 14.10
C PRO A 112 4.73 -6.44 13.61
N TRP A 113 5.01 -6.48 12.31
CA TRP A 113 6.16 -5.77 11.73
C TRP A 113 5.97 -4.25 11.74
N LEU A 114 4.73 -3.78 11.53
CA LEU A 114 4.39 -2.36 11.51
C LEU A 114 4.59 -1.71 12.88
N VAL A 115 4.21 -2.40 13.96
CA VAL A 115 4.44 -1.95 15.34
C VAL A 115 5.93 -1.85 15.68
N LEU A 116 6.77 -2.73 15.13
CA LEU A 116 8.22 -2.68 15.33
C LEU A 116 8.89 -1.57 14.51
N LEU A 117 8.46 -1.35 13.28
CA LEU A 117 9.01 -0.32 12.41
C LEU A 117 8.57 1.10 12.82
N TYR A 118 7.34 1.26 13.33
CA TYR A 118 6.81 2.55 13.74
C TYR A 118 7.76 3.37 14.64
N PRO A 119 8.28 2.84 15.76
CA PRO A 119 9.22 3.59 16.60
C PRO A 119 10.54 3.88 15.89
N SER A 120 11.03 2.97 15.04
CA SER A 120 12.26 3.17 14.27
C SER A 120 12.13 4.34 13.29
N ILE A 121 11.01 4.44 12.58
CA ILE A 121 10.74 5.54 11.65
C ILE A 121 10.62 6.88 12.39
N VAL A 122 9.94 6.89 13.54
CA VAL A 122 9.82 8.11 14.37
C VAL A 122 11.20 8.61 14.80
N VAL A 123 12.08 7.71 15.25
CA VAL A 123 13.46 8.07 15.63
C VAL A 123 14.26 8.59 14.42
N LEU A 124 14.13 7.96 13.25
CA LEU A 124 14.79 8.43 12.04
C LEU A 124 14.35 9.84 11.64
N ILE A 125 13.04 10.11 11.68
CA ILE A 125 12.49 11.44 11.39
C ILE A 125 13.01 12.47 12.40
N LEU A 126 13.03 12.13 13.69
CA LEU A 126 13.58 13.01 14.75
C LEU A 126 15.07 13.27 14.59
N SER A 127 15.85 12.30 14.11
CA SER A 127 17.30 12.46 13.89
C SER A 127 17.66 13.17 12.59
N ALA A 128 16.75 13.17 11.62
CA ALA A 128 16.94 13.78 10.30
C ALA A 128 16.37 15.20 10.22
N LEU A 129 15.59 15.63 11.23
CA LEU A 129 15.06 16.99 11.40
C LEU A 129 16.05 17.85 12.16
#